data_AF-A0A5B7BW71-F1
#
_entry.id   AF-A0A5B7BW71-F1
#
_cell.length_a   1.000
_cell.length_b   1.000
_cell.length_c   1.000
_cell.angle_alpha   90.00
_cell.angle_beta   90.00
_cell.angle_gamma   90.00
#
_symmetry.space_group_name_H-M   'P 1'
#
loop_
_entity.id
_entity.type
_entity.pdbx_description
1 polymer ?
#
loop_
_entity_poly.entity_id
_entity_poly.type
_entity_poly.pdbx_seq_one_letter_code
_entity_poly.pdbx_strand_id
1 'polypeptide(L)'
;MNYFCKMGELKKLVEEGKIKYIGLSEASPSTIRRAHAVHPVTAVQTEWSLWARDLEEVVPTCRELGIGIVPYSPLGRGFFSRGAKLVENLTEDDFRKKLPRFQPENLEHNKYVFERVNEMAAKKGCTPSQLALAWVHHRGSDVCPIPGTTKIENFNQNIGALSVKLAPEEMAELESFASADEVKGERHVFMSTCWMNSETPPLSSWKAE
;
A
#
# COMPACT_ATOMS: atom_id res chain seq x y z
N MET A 1 -3.28 32.41 6.78
CA MET A 1 -2.23 31.46 7.20
C MET A 1 -1.33 31.24 5.99
N ASN A 2 -0.06 31.67 6.03
CA ASN A 2 0.85 31.50 4.90
C ASN A 2 1.33 30.04 4.88
N TYR A 3 1.14 29.33 3.77
CA TYR A 3 1.64 27.96 3.63
C TYR A 3 3.04 28.00 3.03
N PHE A 4 4.04 27.71 3.86
CA PHE A 4 5.41 27.52 3.41
C PHE A 4 5.46 26.34 2.43
N CYS A 5 6.05 26.55 1.26
CA CYS A 5 6.16 25.55 0.22
C CYS A 5 7.18 24.48 0.64
N LYS A 6 6.74 23.46 1.39
CA LYS A 6 7.60 22.32 1.80
C LYS A 6 8.31 21.68 0.61
N MET A 7 7.67 21.64 -0.55
CA MET A 7 8.27 21.15 -1.80
C MET A 7 9.39 22.05 -2.32
N GLY A 8 9.28 23.37 -2.16
CA GLY A 8 10.33 24.31 -2.53
C GLY A 8 11.59 24.13 -1.69
N GLU A 9 11.43 23.84 -0.40
CA GLU A 9 12.57 23.54 0.46
C GLU A 9 13.22 22.19 0.14
N LEU A 10 12.42 21.16 -0.13
CA LEU A 10 12.96 19.88 -0.61
C LEU A 10 13.70 20.03 -1.94
N LYS A 11 13.21 20.89 -2.85
CA LYS A 11 13.91 21.23 -4.10
C LYS A 11 15.29 21.84 -3.82
N LYS A 12 15.41 22.79 -2.89
CA LYS A 12 16.72 23.33 -2.50
C LYS A 12 17.65 22.24 -1.98
N LEU A 13 17.16 21.30 -1.17
CA LEU A 13 17.97 20.18 -0.68
C LEU A 13 18.46 19.25 -1.82
N VAL A 14 17.69 19.12 -2.90
CA VAL A 14 18.15 18.43 -4.12
C VAL A 14 19.24 19.24 -4.82
N GLU A 15 19.05 20.54 -4.99
CA GLU A 15 20.02 21.45 -5.64
C GLU A 15 21.34 21.54 -4.85
N GLU A 16 21.27 21.50 -3.53
CA GLU A 16 22.42 21.42 -2.62
C GLU A 16 23.09 20.04 -2.59
N GLY A 17 22.50 19.02 -3.25
CA GLY A 17 23.00 17.65 -3.29
C GLY A 17 22.85 16.87 -1.98
N LYS A 18 22.06 17.37 -1.02
CA LYS A 18 21.81 16.70 0.27
C LYS A 18 20.87 15.51 0.13
N ILE A 19 19.93 15.59 -0.79
CA ILE A 19 19.05 14.48 -1.17
C ILE A 19 19.08 14.30 -2.69
N LYS A 20 18.86 13.08 -3.17
CA LYS A 20 18.82 12.80 -4.62
C LYS A 20 17.42 12.90 -5.21
N TYR A 21 16.41 12.56 -4.42
CA TYR A 21 15.04 12.33 -4.88
C TYR A 21 14.03 12.78 -3.83
N ILE A 22 12.83 13.14 -4.29
CA ILE A 22 11.71 13.50 -3.42
C ILE A 22 10.62 12.43 -3.55
N GLY A 23 10.12 11.95 -2.41
CA GLY A 23 8.97 11.07 -2.34
C GLY A 23 7.82 11.72 -1.56
N LEU A 24 6.60 11.30 -1.87
CA LEU A 24 5.41 11.62 -1.08
C LEU A 24 4.85 10.36 -0.43
N SER A 25 4.08 10.53 0.63
CA SER A 25 3.36 9.44 1.28
C SER A 25 1.93 9.86 1.56
N GLU A 26 0.98 8.95 1.36
CA GLU A 26 -0.46 9.18 1.61
C GLU A 26 -0.95 10.51 0.99
N ALA A 27 -0.62 10.75 -0.28
CA ALA A 27 -0.95 11.99 -0.99
C ALA A 27 -2.08 11.77 -2.01
N SER A 28 -3.04 12.69 -2.03
CA SER A 28 -4.12 12.67 -3.03
C SER A 28 -3.59 12.93 -4.44
N PRO A 29 -4.33 12.54 -5.50
CA PRO A 29 -3.97 12.85 -6.88
C PRO A 29 -3.70 14.35 -7.11
N SER A 30 -4.51 15.20 -6.51
CA SER A 30 -4.40 16.65 -6.68
C SER A 30 -3.16 17.20 -5.95
N THR A 31 -2.84 16.69 -4.76
CA THR A 31 -1.62 17.02 -4.04
C THR A 31 -0.37 16.57 -4.79
N ILE A 32 -0.38 15.37 -5.38
CA ILE A 32 0.72 14.85 -6.19
C ILE A 32 1.01 15.78 -7.37
N ARG A 33 -0.01 16.18 -8.12
CA ARG A 33 0.15 17.10 -9.26
C ARG A 33 0.74 18.45 -8.85
N ARG A 34 0.25 19.02 -7.74
CA ARG A 34 0.78 20.29 -7.23
C ARG A 34 2.25 20.16 -6.81
N ALA A 35 2.59 19.11 -6.08
CA ALA A 35 3.98 18.87 -5.67
C ALA A 35 4.89 18.66 -6.89
N HIS A 36 4.48 17.82 -7.83
CA HIS A 36 5.25 17.49 -9.03
C HIS A 36 5.48 18.72 -9.94
N ALA A 37 4.57 19.70 -9.93
CA ALA A 37 4.75 20.97 -10.64
C ALA A 37 5.86 21.85 -10.04
N VAL A 38 6.22 21.68 -8.76
CA VAL A 38 7.32 22.42 -8.11
C VAL A 38 8.67 21.74 -8.32
N HIS A 39 8.72 20.43 -8.14
CA HIS A 39 9.88 19.58 -8.41
C HIS A 39 9.44 18.14 -8.68
N PRO A 40 10.08 17.39 -9.60
CA PRO A 40 9.70 16.01 -9.91
C PRO A 40 9.61 15.13 -8.66
N VAL A 41 8.43 14.59 -8.41
CA VAL A 41 8.22 13.55 -7.39
C VAL A 41 8.67 12.22 -7.97
N THR A 42 9.59 11.53 -7.31
CA THR A 42 10.16 10.26 -7.76
C THR A 42 9.29 9.07 -7.39
N ALA A 43 8.69 9.09 -6.19
CA ALA A 43 7.89 7.98 -5.70
C ALA A 43 6.72 8.44 -4.81
N VAL A 44 5.63 7.69 -4.84
CA VAL A 44 4.51 7.81 -3.90
C VAL A 44 4.39 6.51 -3.11
N GLN A 45 4.48 6.61 -1.78
CA GLN A 45 4.30 5.50 -0.86
C GLN A 45 2.88 5.51 -0.28
N THR A 46 2.16 4.40 -0.41
CA THR A 46 0.79 4.24 0.13
C THR A 46 0.49 2.76 0.31
N GLU A 47 -0.48 2.37 1.14
CA GLU A 47 -0.84 0.97 1.31
C GLU A 47 -1.45 0.43 0.00
N TRP A 48 -0.95 -0.72 -0.44
CA TRP A 48 -1.58 -1.48 -1.52
C TRP A 48 -1.35 -2.96 -1.25
N SER A 49 -2.44 -3.70 -1.18
CA SER A 49 -2.44 -5.15 -1.03
C SER A 49 -3.69 -5.70 -1.68
N LEU A 50 -3.80 -7.03 -1.75
CA LEU A 50 -5.07 -7.67 -2.11
C LEU A 50 -6.23 -7.17 -1.24
N TRP A 51 -5.96 -6.77 0.01
CA TRP A 51 -6.97 -6.36 0.97
C TRP A 51 -7.27 -4.85 0.97
N ALA A 52 -6.39 -4.03 0.38
CA ALA A 52 -6.47 -2.57 0.39
C ALA A 52 -6.19 -2.04 -1.01
N ARG A 53 -7.25 -1.67 -1.74
CA ARG A 53 -7.20 -1.28 -3.16
C ARG A 53 -7.63 0.17 -3.42
N ASP A 54 -7.84 0.97 -2.38
CA ASP A 54 -8.17 2.40 -2.49
C ASP A 54 -7.10 3.20 -3.25
N LEU A 55 -5.83 2.76 -3.18
CA LEU A 55 -4.74 3.36 -3.95
C LEU A 55 -4.98 3.37 -5.47
N GLU A 56 -5.86 2.52 -6.00
CA GLU A 56 -6.12 2.42 -7.45
C GLU A 56 -6.68 3.73 -8.04
N GLU A 57 -7.19 4.65 -7.23
CA GLU A 57 -7.57 6.01 -7.64
C GLU A 57 -6.35 6.94 -7.86
N VAL A 58 -5.22 6.66 -7.20
CA VAL A 58 -3.97 7.45 -7.29
C VAL A 58 -3.05 6.92 -8.39
N VAL A 59 -3.08 5.60 -8.64
CA VAL A 59 -2.24 4.91 -9.63
C VAL A 59 -2.22 5.60 -11.00
N PRO A 60 -3.36 6.02 -11.59
CA PRO A 60 -3.37 6.70 -12.90
C PRO A 60 -2.54 7.98 -12.89
N THR A 61 -2.62 8.78 -11.81
CA THR A 61 -1.86 10.03 -11.70
C THR A 61 -0.37 9.77 -11.54
N CYS A 62 0.03 8.75 -10.77
CA CYS A 62 1.44 8.35 -10.69
C CYS A 62 1.98 7.94 -12.05
N ARG A 63 1.25 7.11 -12.80
CA ARG A 63 1.65 6.62 -14.12
C ARG A 63 1.74 7.71 -15.16
N GLU A 64 0.75 8.60 -15.20
CA GLU A 64 0.74 9.76 -16.09
C GLU A 64 1.98 10.64 -15.89
N LEU A 65 2.42 10.83 -14.64
CA LEU A 65 3.55 11.67 -14.27
C LEU A 65 4.90 10.92 -14.22
N GLY A 66 4.93 9.63 -14.55
CA GLY A 66 6.15 8.80 -14.50
C GLY A 66 6.69 8.58 -13.08
N ILE A 67 5.81 8.56 -12.07
CA ILE A 67 6.16 8.42 -10.65
C ILE A 67 6.09 6.94 -10.23
N GLY A 68 7.12 6.47 -9.53
CA GLY A 68 7.13 5.11 -8.96
C GLY A 68 6.14 4.94 -7.82
N ILE A 69 5.58 3.73 -7.67
CA ILE A 69 4.62 3.41 -6.61
C ILE A 69 5.31 2.48 -5.61
N VAL A 70 5.26 2.83 -4.33
CA VAL A 70 5.91 2.07 -3.25
C VAL A 70 4.86 1.55 -2.27
N PRO A 71 4.29 0.36 -2.50
CA PRO A 71 3.33 -0.24 -1.57
C PRO A 71 3.92 -0.57 -0.20
N TYR A 72 3.32 -0.04 0.85
CA TYR A 72 3.55 -0.54 2.21
C TYR A 72 2.45 -1.51 2.65
N SER A 73 2.73 -2.30 3.70
CA SER A 73 1.84 -3.36 4.20
C SER A 73 1.26 -4.27 3.10
N PRO A 74 2.07 -4.75 2.12
CA PRO A 74 1.56 -5.54 1.00
C PRO A 74 0.90 -6.86 1.42
N LEU A 75 1.17 -7.32 2.65
CA LEU A 75 0.61 -8.54 3.25
C LEU A 75 -0.65 -8.28 4.11
N GLY A 76 -1.35 -7.16 3.90
CA GLY A 76 -2.57 -6.83 4.64
C GLY A 76 -2.33 -6.72 6.14
N ARG A 77 -1.24 -6.05 6.54
CA ARG A 77 -0.84 -5.87 7.95
C ARG A 77 -0.65 -7.19 8.73
N GLY A 78 -0.27 -8.26 8.01
CA GLY A 78 0.01 -9.59 8.53
C GLY A 78 -1.10 -10.61 8.26
N PHE A 79 -2.24 -10.17 7.75
CA PHE A 79 -3.39 -11.03 7.48
C PHE A 79 -3.06 -12.12 6.45
N PHE A 80 -2.41 -11.79 5.34
CA PHE A 80 -2.00 -12.81 4.35
C PHE A 80 -0.84 -13.70 4.80
N SER A 81 -0.30 -13.49 6.00
CA SER A 81 0.71 -14.39 6.57
C SER A 81 0.15 -15.40 7.57
N ARG A 82 -0.91 -15.05 8.29
CA ARG A 82 -1.44 -15.89 9.39
C ARG A 82 -2.97 -16.08 9.37
N GLY A 83 -3.68 -15.41 8.47
CA GLY A 83 -5.13 -15.38 8.41
C GLY A 83 -5.75 -14.77 9.67
N ALA A 84 -6.98 -15.19 9.98
CA ALA A 84 -7.71 -14.73 11.16
C ALA A 84 -6.97 -14.98 12.48
N LYS A 85 -6.18 -16.07 12.58
CA LYS A 85 -5.36 -16.41 13.77
C LYS A 85 -4.30 -15.36 14.11
N LEU A 86 -4.06 -14.37 13.24
CA LEU A 86 -3.22 -13.23 13.55
C LEU A 86 -3.67 -12.55 14.86
N VAL A 87 -4.99 -12.36 15.04
CA VAL A 87 -5.53 -11.54 16.15
C VAL A 87 -5.27 -12.14 17.52
N GLU A 88 -5.18 -13.47 17.62
CA GLU A 88 -4.87 -14.22 18.84
C GLU A 88 -3.47 -13.90 19.39
N ASN A 89 -2.58 -13.40 18.55
CA ASN A 89 -1.18 -13.11 18.89
C ASN A 89 -0.89 -11.61 19.00
N LEU A 90 -1.92 -10.75 18.90
CA LEU A 90 -1.77 -9.31 19.05
C LEU A 90 -1.74 -8.94 20.53
N THR A 91 -0.79 -8.09 20.92
CA THR A 91 -0.78 -7.49 22.26
C THR A 91 -2.00 -6.59 22.45
N GLU A 92 -2.35 -6.28 23.70
CA GLU A 92 -3.49 -5.40 24.02
C GLU A 92 -3.39 -4.01 23.37
N ASP A 93 -2.18 -3.46 23.30
CA ASP A 93 -1.96 -2.12 22.73
C ASP A 93 -1.75 -2.11 21.19
N ASP A 94 -1.88 -3.26 20.51
CA ASP A 94 -1.68 -3.32 19.06
C ASP A 94 -2.76 -2.53 18.32
N PHE A 95 -2.35 -1.52 17.55
CA PHE A 95 -3.26 -0.63 16.83
C PHE A 95 -4.17 -1.38 15.85
N ARG A 96 -3.78 -2.56 15.35
CA ARG A 96 -4.61 -3.37 14.44
C ARG A 96 -5.91 -3.80 15.09
N LYS A 97 -5.94 -3.98 16.43
CA LYS A 97 -7.18 -4.27 17.17
C LYS A 97 -8.22 -3.16 17.07
N LYS A 98 -7.85 -1.94 16.66
CA LYS A 98 -8.78 -0.81 16.45
C LYS A 98 -9.28 -0.72 15.01
N LEU A 99 -8.65 -1.41 14.07
CA LEU A 99 -9.00 -1.32 12.67
C LEU A 99 -10.30 -2.11 12.41
N PRO A 100 -11.23 -1.57 11.60
CA PRO A 100 -12.49 -2.24 11.29
C PRO A 100 -12.31 -3.67 10.74
N ARG A 101 -11.33 -3.89 9.84
CA ARG A 101 -11.05 -5.22 9.23
C ARG A 101 -10.69 -6.33 10.22
N PHE A 102 -10.22 -5.96 11.41
CA PHE A 102 -9.83 -6.88 12.46
C PHE A 102 -10.87 -6.98 13.59
N GLN A 103 -12.03 -6.32 13.47
CA GLN A 103 -13.14 -6.52 14.41
C GLN A 103 -13.78 -7.89 14.18
N PRO A 104 -14.33 -8.53 15.24
CA PRO A 104 -14.78 -9.93 15.18
C PRO A 104 -15.68 -10.25 13.98
N GLU A 105 -16.73 -9.46 13.73
CA GLU A 105 -17.70 -9.73 12.65
C GLU A 105 -17.05 -9.65 11.26
N ASN A 106 -16.19 -8.64 11.07
CA ASN A 106 -15.48 -8.45 9.80
C ASN A 106 -14.41 -9.53 9.61
N LEU A 107 -13.72 -9.92 10.68
CA LEU A 107 -12.67 -10.93 10.63
C LEU A 107 -13.22 -12.32 10.30
N GLU A 108 -14.36 -12.69 10.87
CA GLU A 108 -15.05 -13.95 10.57
C GLU A 108 -15.42 -14.04 9.09
N HIS A 109 -15.84 -12.93 8.48
CA HIS A 109 -16.07 -12.88 7.03
C HIS A 109 -14.76 -12.92 6.24
N ASN A 110 -13.81 -12.05 6.57
CA ASN A 110 -12.54 -11.93 5.87
C ASN A 110 -11.73 -13.24 5.91
N LYS A 111 -11.93 -14.10 6.92
CA LYS A 111 -11.32 -15.44 7.01
C LYS A 111 -11.48 -16.24 5.72
N TYR A 112 -12.65 -16.17 5.07
CA TYR A 112 -12.90 -16.87 3.81
C TYR A 112 -11.99 -16.35 2.68
N VAL A 113 -11.71 -15.05 2.62
CA VAL A 113 -10.73 -14.47 1.68
C VAL A 113 -9.36 -15.11 1.88
N PHE A 114 -8.90 -15.22 3.13
CA PHE A 114 -7.61 -15.86 3.42
C PHE A 114 -7.60 -17.35 3.05
N GLU A 115 -8.67 -18.09 3.34
CA GLU A 115 -8.79 -19.52 3.01
C GLU A 115 -8.66 -19.74 1.50
N ARG A 116 -9.33 -18.93 0.69
CA ARG A 116 -9.27 -19.00 -0.79
C ARG A 116 -7.88 -18.67 -1.33
N VAL A 117 -7.24 -17.63 -0.80
CA VAL A 117 -5.84 -17.29 -1.14
C VAL A 117 -4.90 -18.43 -0.74
N ASN A 118 -5.13 -19.06 0.42
CA ASN A 118 -4.32 -20.16 0.90
C ASN A 118 -4.47 -21.43 0.06
N GLU A 119 -5.69 -21.76 -0.37
CA GLU A 119 -5.96 -22.86 -1.30
C GLU A 119 -5.22 -22.67 -2.63
N MET A 120 -5.27 -21.46 -3.20
CA MET A 120 -4.58 -21.13 -4.44
C MET A 120 -3.05 -21.18 -4.27
N ALA A 121 -2.53 -20.64 -3.17
CA ALA A 121 -1.10 -20.68 -2.86
C ALA A 121 -0.58 -22.12 -2.76
N ALA A 122 -1.36 -23.00 -2.09
CA ALA A 122 -1.04 -24.42 -1.98
C ALA A 122 -0.99 -25.11 -3.35
N LYS A 123 -1.97 -24.87 -4.23
CA LYS A 123 -1.97 -25.41 -5.61
C LYS A 123 -0.77 -24.94 -6.42
N LYS A 124 -0.33 -23.70 -6.17
CA LYS A 124 0.82 -23.08 -6.86
C LYS A 124 2.18 -23.46 -6.25
N GLY A 125 2.18 -24.09 -5.08
CA GLY A 125 3.41 -24.48 -4.38
C GLY A 125 4.14 -23.32 -3.71
N CYS A 126 3.42 -22.26 -3.31
CA CYS A 126 3.98 -21.13 -2.56
C CYS A 126 3.20 -20.85 -1.27
N THR A 127 3.72 -19.95 -0.42
CA THR A 127 2.98 -19.52 0.78
C THR A 127 1.93 -18.45 0.43
N PRO A 128 0.88 -18.27 1.27
CA PRO A 128 -0.09 -17.19 1.07
C PRO A 128 0.58 -15.80 1.07
N SER A 129 1.61 -15.61 1.90
CA SER A 129 2.42 -14.38 1.90
C SER A 129 3.11 -14.15 0.56
N GLN A 130 3.71 -15.21 -0.01
CA GLN A 130 4.37 -15.13 -1.31
C GLN A 130 3.38 -14.83 -2.43
N LEU A 131 2.21 -15.48 -2.41
CA LEU A 131 1.17 -15.23 -3.40
C LEU A 131 0.65 -13.79 -3.33
N ALA A 132 0.35 -13.30 -2.13
CA ALA A 132 -0.12 -11.93 -1.93
C ALA A 132 0.93 -10.89 -2.34
N LEU A 133 2.20 -11.10 -1.99
CA LEU A 133 3.29 -10.20 -2.39
C LEU A 133 3.56 -10.26 -3.90
N ALA A 134 3.49 -11.45 -4.50
CA ALA A 134 3.63 -11.63 -5.94
C ALA A 134 2.53 -10.86 -6.69
N TRP A 135 1.29 -10.88 -6.21
CA TRP A 135 0.22 -10.07 -6.79
C TRP A 135 0.58 -8.59 -6.81
N VAL A 136 1.13 -8.04 -5.71
CA VAL A 136 1.55 -6.62 -5.66
C VAL A 136 2.66 -6.35 -6.69
N HIS A 137 3.65 -7.24 -6.81
CA HIS A 137 4.69 -7.12 -7.84
C HIS A 137 4.13 -7.14 -9.28
N HIS A 138 3.05 -7.88 -9.54
CA HIS A 138 2.43 -7.97 -10.86
C HIS A 138 1.55 -6.75 -11.21
N ARG A 139 1.36 -5.79 -10.28
CA ARG A 139 0.56 -4.59 -10.56
C ARG A 139 1.22 -3.64 -11.57
N GLY A 140 2.52 -3.74 -11.79
CA GLY A 140 3.24 -2.99 -12.82
C GLY A 140 4.74 -2.93 -12.56
N SER A 141 5.52 -2.63 -13.60
CA SER A 141 6.98 -2.46 -13.50
C SER A 141 7.39 -1.21 -12.69
N ASP A 142 6.44 -0.30 -12.49
CA ASP A 142 6.52 0.92 -11.68
C ASP A 142 6.28 0.66 -10.18
N VAL A 143 6.00 -0.58 -9.77
CA VAL A 143 5.59 -0.95 -8.41
C VAL A 143 6.71 -1.66 -7.66
N CYS A 144 7.11 -1.10 -6.51
CA CYS A 144 8.16 -1.63 -5.65
C CYS A 144 7.68 -1.76 -4.19
N PRO A 145 7.09 -2.91 -3.79
CA PRO A 145 6.60 -3.10 -2.43
C PRO A 145 7.75 -3.23 -1.42
N ILE A 146 7.51 -2.79 -0.19
CA ILE A 146 8.50 -2.78 0.91
C ILE A 146 8.06 -3.65 2.10
N PRO A 147 7.96 -5.00 1.93
CA PRO A 147 7.60 -5.89 3.03
C PRO A 147 8.71 -5.92 4.11
N GLY A 148 8.39 -5.44 5.30
CA GLY A 148 9.29 -5.47 6.46
C GLY A 148 9.28 -6.82 7.18
N THR A 149 10.38 -7.16 7.84
CA THR A 149 10.50 -8.37 8.68
C THR A 149 11.64 -8.25 9.69
N THR A 150 11.52 -8.96 10.82
CA THR A 150 12.58 -9.14 11.83
C THR A 150 13.22 -10.54 11.80
N LYS A 151 12.73 -11.42 10.94
CA LYS A 151 13.17 -12.82 10.82
C LYS A 151 13.75 -13.09 9.43
N ILE A 152 14.88 -13.81 9.39
CA ILE A 152 15.57 -14.17 8.15
C ILE A 152 14.70 -15.09 7.29
N GLU A 153 13.95 -16.00 7.90
CA GLU A 153 13.07 -16.94 7.20
C GLU A 153 12.00 -16.18 6.42
N ASN A 154 11.39 -15.16 7.03
CA ASN A 154 10.42 -14.28 6.39
C ASN A 154 11.07 -13.43 5.28
N PHE A 155 12.32 -12.99 5.47
CA PHE A 155 13.07 -12.26 4.43
C PHE A 155 13.26 -13.14 3.19
N ASN A 156 13.68 -14.39 3.38
CA ASN A 156 13.80 -15.37 2.31
C ASN A 156 12.46 -15.68 1.65
N GLN A 157 11.37 -15.76 2.42
CA GLN A 157 10.02 -15.90 1.85
C GLN A 157 9.65 -14.70 0.99
N ASN A 158 9.92 -13.47 1.42
CA ASN A 158 9.66 -12.26 0.64
C ASN A 158 10.43 -12.27 -0.68
N ILE A 159 11.72 -12.66 -0.68
CA ILE A 159 12.49 -12.84 -1.91
C ILE A 159 11.86 -13.90 -2.81
N GLY A 160 11.43 -15.03 -2.24
CA GLY A 160 10.80 -16.11 -2.99
C GLY A 160 9.52 -15.71 -3.73
N ALA A 161 8.84 -14.63 -3.31
CA ALA A 161 7.68 -14.10 -4.02
C ALA A 161 8.01 -13.62 -5.45
N LEU A 162 9.25 -13.19 -5.71
CA LEU A 162 9.70 -12.75 -7.05
C LEU A 162 9.70 -13.89 -8.09
N SER A 163 9.79 -15.14 -7.62
CA SER A 163 9.77 -16.34 -8.45
C SER A 163 8.34 -16.83 -8.76
N VAL A 164 7.33 -16.33 -8.04
CA VAL A 164 5.94 -16.70 -8.28
C VAL A 164 5.44 -15.95 -9.51
N LYS A 165 5.12 -16.66 -10.59
CA LYS A 165 4.55 -16.09 -11.81
C LYS A 165 3.04 -16.23 -11.80
N LEU A 166 2.30 -15.14 -12.00
CA LEU A 166 0.85 -15.16 -12.05
C LEU A 166 0.38 -14.96 -13.48
N ALA A 167 -0.32 -15.96 -14.04
CA ALA A 167 -1.01 -15.82 -15.31
C ALA A 167 -2.16 -14.80 -15.19
N PRO A 168 -2.61 -14.18 -16.30
CA PRO A 168 -3.73 -13.24 -16.26
C PRO A 168 -5.00 -13.81 -15.61
N GLU A 169 -5.29 -15.09 -15.83
CA GLU A 169 -6.45 -15.79 -15.27
C GLU A 169 -6.30 -15.99 -13.75
N GLU A 170 -5.09 -16.33 -13.31
CA GLU A 170 -4.75 -16.45 -11.88
C GLU A 170 -4.82 -15.09 -11.18
N MET A 171 -4.37 -14.02 -11.83
CA MET A 171 -4.51 -12.65 -11.32
C MET A 171 -5.99 -12.30 -11.14
N ALA A 172 -6.82 -12.56 -12.15
CA ALA A 172 -8.26 -12.29 -12.08
C ALA A 172 -8.96 -13.13 -10.99
N GLU A 173 -8.62 -14.42 -10.88
CA GLU A 173 -9.11 -15.30 -9.82
C GLU A 173 -8.74 -14.76 -8.43
N LEU A 174 -7.46 -14.40 -8.23
CA LEU A 174 -6.96 -13.90 -6.96
C LEU A 174 -7.62 -12.55 -6.57
N GLU A 175 -7.84 -11.68 -7.55
CA GLU A 175 -8.57 -10.42 -7.34
C GLU A 175 -10.04 -10.63 -6.99
N SER A 176 -10.67 -11.68 -7.51
CA SER A 176 -12.07 -12.00 -7.18
C SER A 176 -12.27 -12.38 -5.71
N PHE A 177 -11.25 -12.96 -5.08
CA PHE A 177 -11.31 -13.36 -3.66
C PHE A 177 -11.33 -12.16 -2.73
N ALA A 178 -10.72 -11.04 -3.12
CA ALA A 178 -10.56 -9.85 -2.30
C ALA A 178 -11.11 -8.61 -3.01
N SER A 179 -12.22 -8.79 -3.73
CA SER A 179 -12.95 -7.67 -4.34
C SER A 179 -13.46 -6.71 -3.27
N ALA A 180 -13.78 -5.47 -3.65
CA ALA A 180 -14.27 -4.46 -2.71
C ALA A 180 -15.51 -4.91 -1.92
N ASP A 181 -16.36 -5.76 -2.52
CA ASP A 181 -17.58 -6.26 -1.89
C ASP A 181 -17.31 -7.42 -0.90
N GLU A 182 -16.25 -8.20 -1.13
CA GLU A 182 -15.86 -9.36 -0.31
C GLU A 182 -15.02 -8.96 0.92
N VAL A 183 -14.36 -7.81 0.89
CA VAL A 183 -13.57 -7.34 2.04
C VAL A 183 -14.44 -6.53 2.99
N LYS A 184 -14.65 -7.03 4.21
CA LYS A 184 -15.44 -6.33 5.23
C LYS A 184 -14.57 -5.50 6.17
N GLY A 185 -15.03 -4.27 6.43
CA GLY A 185 -14.35 -3.30 7.26
C GLY A 185 -13.41 -2.37 6.46
N GLU A 186 -13.44 -1.10 6.84
CA GLU A 186 -12.58 -0.06 6.28
C GLU A 186 -11.09 -0.29 6.60
N ARG A 187 -10.23 0.23 5.71
CA ARG A 187 -8.77 0.28 5.89
C ARG A 187 -8.39 1.09 7.14
N HIS A 188 -9.14 2.14 7.42
CA HIS A 188 -8.88 3.09 8.48
C HIS A 188 -10.02 3.12 9.51
N VAL A 189 -9.70 3.56 10.74
CA VAL A 189 -10.73 3.92 11.72
C VAL A 189 -11.48 5.14 11.20
N PHE A 190 -12.77 5.24 11.52
CA PHE A 190 -13.60 6.40 11.17
C PHE A 190 -12.90 7.73 11.51
N MET A 191 -12.90 8.67 10.54
CA MET A 191 -12.22 9.97 10.60
C MET A 191 -10.68 9.95 10.74
N SER A 192 -10.00 8.83 10.46
CA SER A 192 -8.54 8.86 10.37
C SER A 192 -8.10 9.77 9.23
N THR A 193 -7.11 10.64 9.48
CA THR A 193 -6.44 11.43 8.45
C THR A 193 -5.76 10.48 7.44
N CYS A 194 -6.19 10.54 6.19
CA CYS A 194 -5.63 9.79 5.06
C CYS A 194 -5.71 10.63 3.79
N TRP A 195 -5.14 10.12 2.70
CA TRP A 195 -5.10 10.84 1.42
C TRP A 195 -6.49 11.21 0.89
N MET A 196 -7.53 10.44 1.23
CA MET A 196 -8.92 10.68 0.79
C MET A 196 -9.56 11.92 1.43
N ASN A 197 -9.18 12.27 2.66
CA ASN A 197 -9.77 13.37 3.43
C ASN A 197 -8.78 14.47 3.81
N SER A 198 -7.58 14.42 3.24
CA SER A 198 -6.50 15.36 3.51
C SER A 198 -6.02 15.98 2.21
N GLU A 199 -6.23 17.28 2.05
CA GLU A 199 -5.83 18.01 0.86
C GLU A 199 -4.81 19.10 1.16
N THR A 200 -4.05 19.47 0.12
CA THR A 200 -3.12 20.60 0.20
C THR A 200 -3.72 21.87 -0.42
N PRO A 201 -3.38 23.06 0.10
CA PRO A 201 -3.81 24.33 -0.50
C PRO A 201 -3.40 24.44 -1.97
N PRO A 202 -4.13 25.24 -2.79
CA PRO A 202 -3.79 25.43 -4.20
C PRO A 202 -2.40 26.05 -4.36
N LEU A 203 -1.73 25.76 -5.48
CA LEU A 203 -0.39 26.27 -5.78
C LEU A 203 -0.28 27.80 -5.67
N SER A 204 -1.32 28.54 -6.05
CA SER A 204 -1.38 30.00 -5.96
C SER A 204 -1.23 30.53 -4.52
N SER A 205 -1.48 29.70 -3.51
CA SER A 205 -1.33 30.06 -2.10
C SER A 205 0.06 29.75 -1.53
N TRP A 206 0.93 29.10 -2.31
CA TRP A 206 2.27 28.71 -1.89
C TRP A 206 3.20 29.89 -2.15
N LYS A 207 3.82 30.42 -1.09
CA LYS A 207 4.82 31.48 -1.24
C LYS A 207 6.19 30.84 -1.41
N ALA A 208 6.93 31.27 -2.42
CA ALA A 208 8.38 31.18 -2.40
C ALA A 208 8.87 32.28 -1.47
N GLU A 209 9.72 31.94 -0.50
CA GLU A 209 10.50 32.97 0.21
C GLU A 209 11.45 33.67 -0.76
#